data_AF-A0A257NZJ3-F1
#
_entry.id   AF-A0A257NZJ3-F1
#
_cell.length_a   1.000
_cell.length_b   1.000
_cell.length_c   1.000
_cell.angle_alpha   90.00
_cell.angle_beta   90.00
_cell.angle_gamma   90.00
#
_symmetry.space_group_name_H-M   'P 1'
#
loop_
_entity.id
_entity.type
_entity.pdbx_description
1 polymer ?
#
loop_
_entity_poly.entity_id
_entity_poly.type
_entity_poly.pdbx_seq_one_letter_code
_entity_poly.pdbx_strand_id
1 'polypeptide(L)'
;MKVVFTLLLLLVGNLAQAAPFEVGDRVFIPLYSENLMNDGYADGLIAAINPDGTVNITLSDVINGDDKTLYGTCSPTGSTQIMTAPSSAESGEKKLVQDVPVDKILPWNIGQMQYIERENLSTTIQKWLGSGMAITPDSLKIADRRARALNLPRLREVVAIARLQVESTGGNGFPVPARMALRGTAPMLDAVAKLVQPHPNAVKDAAAILARTAPAHSKDLLVETIVHIAELTQKQLAALANDNPDPRTVDDYPPVQLTAIYTGWYRVMTANDTQPYENAQVAYFTDQAAKAIAQGQWPKL
;
A
#
# COMPACT_ATOMS: atom_id res chain seq x y z
N MET A 1 -39.83 -51.08 6.63
CA MET A 1 -38.37 -50.96 6.76
C MET A 1 -37.95 -49.54 6.41
N LYS A 2 -37.58 -48.73 7.41
CA LYS A 2 -36.97 -47.41 7.20
C LYS A 2 -35.51 -47.54 7.62
N VAL A 3 -34.61 -47.47 6.65
CA VAL A 3 -33.15 -47.53 6.88
C VAL A 3 -32.72 -46.14 7.34
N VAL A 4 -32.20 -46.08 8.56
CA VAL A 4 -31.57 -44.91 9.17
C VAL A 4 -30.18 -44.75 8.54
N PHE A 5 -29.97 -43.67 7.81
CA PHE A 5 -28.65 -43.28 7.31
C PHE A 5 -28.06 -42.27 8.31
N THR A 6 -27.21 -42.76 9.22
CA THR A 6 -26.46 -41.93 10.17
C THR A 6 -25.31 -41.26 9.42
N LEU A 7 -25.45 -39.96 9.13
CA LEU A 7 -24.40 -39.12 8.58
C LEU A 7 -23.41 -38.78 9.70
N LEU A 8 -22.28 -39.49 9.74
CA LEU A 8 -21.16 -39.21 10.64
C LEU A 8 -20.44 -37.95 10.13
N LEU A 9 -20.73 -36.79 10.74
CA LEU A 9 -19.96 -35.56 10.50
C LEU A 9 -18.53 -35.76 11.03
N LEU A 10 -17.59 -35.93 10.11
CA LEU A 10 -16.15 -35.74 10.35
C LEU A 10 -15.91 -34.25 10.62
N LEU A 11 -15.95 -33.88 11.90
CA LEU A 11 -15.30 -32.68 12.42
C LEU A 11 -13.78 -32.85 12.25
N VAL A 12 -13.26 -32.47 11.07
CA VAL A 12 -11.84 -32.15 10.93
C VAL A 12 -11.68 -30.74 11.49
N GLY A 13 -11.69 -30.65 12.82
CA GLY A 13 -11.24 -29.45 13.51
C GLY A 13 -9.78 -29.24 13.13
N ASN A 14 -9.49 -28.11 12.49
CA ASN A 14 -8.15 -27.57 12.42
C ASN A 14 -7.70 -27.33 13.87
N LEU A 15 -7.05 -28.33 14.47
CA LEU A 15 -6.20 -28.11 15.62
C LEU A 15 -5.07 -27.23 15.10
N ALA A 16 -5.23 -25.92 15.26
CA ALA A 16 -4.11 -24.99 15.25
C ALA A 16 -3.21 -25.44 16.41
N GLN A 17 -2.26 -26.31 16.08
CA GLN A 17 -1.23 -26.74 17.01
C GLN A 17 -0.34 -25.52 17.21
N ALA A 18 -0.61 -24.74 18.25
CA ALA A 18 0.32 -23.73 18.73
C ALA A 18 1.67 -24.42 18.91
N ALA A 19 2.73 -23.89 18.29
CA ALA A 19 4.06 -24.40 18.52
C ALA A 19 4.29 -24.39 20.05
N PRO A 20 4.56 -25.54 20.70
CA PRO A 20 4.80 -25.55 22.12
C PRO A 20 6.15 -24.89 22.33
N PHE A 21 6.12 -23.66 22.84
CA PHE A 21 7.32 -22.94 23.22
C PHE A 21 7.85 -23.48 24.54
N GLU A 22 9.18 -23.52 24.70
CA GLU A 22 9.87 -23.91 25.92
C GLU A 22 10.69 -22.75 26.49
N VAL A 23 10.99 -22.80 27.79
CA VAL A 23 11.92 -21.86 28.42
C VAL A 23 13.29 -21.99 27.76
N GLY A 24 13.86 -20.87 27.32
CA GLY A 24 15.11 -20.81 26.56
C GLY A 24 14.91 -20.75 25.04
N ASP A 25 13.69 -20.94 24.52
CA ASP A 25 13.45 -20.80 23.08
C ASP A 25 13.67 -19.36 22.62
N ARG A 26 14.33 -19.23 21.46
CA ARG A 26 14.39 -17.96 20.74
C ARG A 26 13.09 -17.73 19.96
N VAL A 27 12.51 -16.56 20.19
CA VAL A 27 11.23 -16.17 19.60
C VAL A 27 11.36 -14.88 18.80
N PHE A 28 10.51 -14.76 17.80
CA PHE A 28 10.34 -13.56 16.99
C PHE A 28 9.02 -12.90 17.37
N ILE A 29 9.07 -11.61 17.68
CA ILE A 29 7.91 -10.79 18.03
C ILE A 29 7.63 -9.87 16.83
N PRO A 30 6.61 -10.15 16.01
CA PRO A 30 6.27 -9.30 14.87
C PRO A 30 5.76 -7.95 15.34
N LEU A 31 6.40 -6.87 14.87
CA LEU A 31 5.90 -5.49 15.00
C LEU A 31 5.40 -5.02 13.63
N TYR A 32 4.53 -5.82 13.02
CA TYR A 32 4.06 -5.61 11.65
C TYR A 32 3.05 -4.46 11.56
N SER A 33 3.12 -3.73 10.45
CA SER A 33 2.26 -2.62 10.07
C SER A 33 1.44 -2.98 8.83
N GLU A 34 0.37 -2.22 8.57
CA GLU A 34 -0.34 -2.29 7.28
C GLU A 34 0.54 -1.81 6.13
N ASN A 35 1.28 -0.72 6.36
CA ASN A 35 2.34 -0.28 5.46
C ASN A 35 3.63 -1.05 5.80
N LEU A 36 4.02 -1.94 4.89
CA LEU A 36 5.20 -2.80 5.03
C LEU A 36 6.51 -2.03 5.22
N MET A 37 6.58 -0.78 4.75
CA MET A 37 7.76 0.07 4.95
C MET A 37 8.00 0.37 6.44
N ASN A 38 6.96 0.26 7.26
CA ASN A 38 6.99 0.49 8.70
C ASN A 38 6.95 -0.83 9.50
N ASP A 39 7.29 -1.97 8.89
CA ASP A 39 7.38 -3.23 9.63
C ASP A 39 8.59 -3.23 10.55
N GLY A 40 8.38 -3.52 11.83
CA GLY A 40 9.46 -3.79 12.78
C GLY A 40 9.49 -5.25 13.22
N TYR A 41 10.45 -5.56 14.08
CA TYR A 41 10.42 -6.78 14.87
C TYR A 41 11.19 -6.62 16.18
N ALA A 42 10.92 -7.49 17.14
CA ALA A 42 11.79 -7.73 18.27
C ALA A 42 12.13 -9.21 18.37
N ASP A 43 13.22 -9.55 19.04
CA ASP A 43 13.59 -10.92 19.33
C ASP A 43 14.07 -11.10 20.75
N GLY A 44 14.01 -12.32 21.25
CA GLY A 44 14.35 -12.61 22.62
C GLY A 44 14.30 -14.09 22.95
N LEU A 45 14.60 -14.40 24.21
CA LEU A 45 14.52 -15.76 24.76
C LEU A 45 13.38 -15.83 25.77
N ILE A 46 12.61 -16.92 25.74
CA ILE A 46 11.59 -17.17 26.78
C ILE A 46 12.28 -17.41 28.11
N ALA A 47 12.01 -16.56 29.09
CA ALA A 47 12.52 -16.64 30.44
C ALA A 47 11.63 -17.49 31.36
N ALA A 48 10.31 -17.41 31.16
CA ALA A 48 9.34 -18.21 31.92
C ALA A 48 8.03 -18.38 31.13
N ILE A 49 7.30 -19.44 31.44
CA ILE A 49 5.93 -19.69 30.96
C ILE A 49 5.02 -19.60 32.19
N ASN A 50 4.03 -18.71 32.11
CA ASN A 50 3.10 -18.44 33.22
C ASN A 50 1.97 -19.49 33.26
N PRO A 51 1.31 -19.70 34.42
CA PRO A 51 0.22 -20.66 34.57
C PRO A 51 -1.00 -20.40 33.67
N ASP A 52 -1.17 -19.16 33.23
CA ASP A 52 -2.25 -18.73 32.31
C ASP A 52 -1.90 -18.95 30.82
N GLY A 53 -0.70 -19.47 30.52
CA GLY A 53 -0.22 -19.74 29.17
C GLY A 53 0.47 -18.55 28.48
N THR A 54 0.62 -17.41 29.14
CA THR A 54 1.47 -16.30 28.66
C THR A 54 2.95 -16.58 28.92
N VAL A 55 3.85 -15.82 28.29
CA VAL A 55 5.29 -15.99 28.45
C VAL A 55 6.00 -14.69 28.83
N ASN A 56 7.05 -14.82 29.64
CA ASN A 56 7.97 -13.73 29.93
C ASN A 56 9.18 -13.85 29.02
N ILE A 57 9.55 -12.78 28.31
CA ILE A 57 10.59 -12.79 27.29
C ILE A 57 11.69 -11.81 27.67
N THR A 58 12.94 -12.26 27.64
CA THR A 58 14.10 -11.39 27.74
C THR A 58 14.50 -10.95 26.33
N LEU A 59 14.30 -9.68 26.01
CA LEU A 59 14.59 -9.11 24.69
C LEU A 59 16.10 -9.05 24.44
N SER A 60 16.47 -9.39 23.20
CA SER A 60 17.83 -9.33 22.67
C SER A 60 18.01 -8.12 21.76
N ASP A 61 17.05 -7.87 20.85
CA ASP A 61 17.05 -6.76 19.90
C ASP A 61 15.62 -6.25 19.64
N VAL A 62 15.52 -4.99 19.24
CA VAL A 62 14.27 -4.33 18.83
C VAL A 62 14.56 -3.42 17.65
N ILE A 63 13.96 -3.73 16.51
CA ILE A 63 13.99 -2.89 15.31
C ILE A 63 12.61 -2.30 15.11
N ASN A 64 12.47 -1.00 15.36
CA ASN A 64 11.25 -0.27 15.05
C ASN A 64 11.16 -0.04 13.53
N GLY A 65 9.95 -0.15 12.98
CA GLY A 65 9.74 0.09 11.56
C GLY A 65 9.95 1.54 11.15
N ASP A 66 9.48 2.49 11.96
CA ASP A 66 9.60 3.94 11.71
C ASP A 66 11.08 4.43 11.77
N ASP A 67 11.98 3.67 12.40
CA ASP A 67 13.41 4.00 12.55
C ASP A 67 14.30 3.45 11.41
N LYS A 68 13.72 2.72 10.43
CA LYS A 68 14.49 2.16 9.32
C LYS A 68 14.91 3.24 8.33
N THR A 69 16.18 3.62 8.38
CA THR A 69 16.83 4.53 7.41
C THR A 69 17.20 3.87 6.07
N LEU A 70 16.88 2.58 5.88
CA LEU A 70 17.22 1.79 4.69
C LEU A 70 16.66 2.37 3.38
N TYR A 71 15.75 3.34 3.46
CA TYR A 71 14.83 3.68 2.39
C TYR A 71 14.85 5.16 1.97
N GLY A 72 16.00 5.83 2.12
CA GLY A 72 16.41 6.90 1.20
C GLY A 72 15.67 8.25 1.27
N THR A 73 15.28 8.73 2.46
CA THR A 73 14.93 10.15 2.61
C THR A 73 16.20 11.01 2.67
N CYS A 74 16.81 11.27 1.51
CA CYS A 74 17.65 12.46 1.33
C CYS A 74 16.74 13.69 1.18
N SER A 75 16.12 14.11 2.28
CA SER A 75 15.59 15.47 2.42
C SER A 75 15.86 15.93 3.84
N PRO A 76 16.88 16.78 4.08
CA PRO A 76 17.10 17.39 5.37
C PRO A 76 16.03 18.48 5.52
N THR A 77 14.90 18.15 6.12
CA THR A 77 14.02 19.17 6.69
C THR A 77 14.01 18.96 8.19
N GLY A 78 14.69 19.89 8.86
CA GLY A 78 14.87 19.88 10.29
C GLY A 78 13.57 20.11 11.05
N SER A 79 13.68 19.87 12.35
CA SER A 79 12.74 20.24 13.42
C SER A 79 11.44 19.44 13.49
N THR A 80 11.51 18.22 14.05
CA THR A 80 10.69 17.93 15.24
C THR A 80 11.38 16.91 16.14
N GLN A 81 11.71 17.36 17.34
CA GLN A 81 12.17 16.54 18.45
C GLN A 81 10.98 15.78 19.06
N ILE A 82 11.20 14.48 19.27
CA ILE A 82 10.82 13.71 20.46
C ILE A 82 9.32 13.55 20.74
N MET A 83 8.77 12.41 20.30
CA MET A 83 7.86 11.62 21.14
C MET A 83 8.51 10.27 21.42
N THR A 84 8.84 10.08 22.68
CA THR A 84 9.61 9.02 23.31
C THR A 84 8.95 7.64 23.24
N ALA A 85 9.53 6.74 22.46
CA ALA A 85 9.96 5.43 22.96
C ALA A 85 11.50 5.43 22.88
N PRO A 86 12.23 4.94 23.89
CA PRO A 86 13.67 5.11 23.94
C PRO A 86 14.33 4.43 22.73
N SER A 87 15.14 5.20 22.01
CA SER A 87 16.16 4.69 21.11
C SER A 87 17.20 3.94 21.95
N SER A 88 16.88 2.74 22.42
CA SER A 88 17.83 1.88 23.13
C SER A 88 18.54 0.95 22.15
N ALA A 89 19.28 1.54 21.21
CA ALA A 89 20.48 0.92 20.67
C ALA A 89 21.72 1.24 21.55
N GLU A 90 21.55 2.05 22.62
CA GLU A 90 22.64 2.49 23.49
C GLU A 90 22.68 1.85 24.89
N SER A 91 21.84 0.88 25.20
CA SER A 91 22.00 0.08 26.42
C SER A 91 21.90 -1.39 26.06
N GLY A 92 23.01 -2.13 26.16
CA GLY A 92 23.03 -3.59 26.15
C GLY A 92 22.30 -4.23 27.36
N GLU A 93 21.32 -3.54 27.93
CA GLU A 93 20.43 -4.03 28.98
C GLU A 93 19.32 -4.83 28.33
N LYS A 94 19.40 -6.14 28.51
CA LYS A 94 18.33 -7.08 28.16
C LYS A 94 17.06 -6.72 28.92
N LYS A 95 16.03 -6.28 28.21
CA LYS A 95 14.73 -5.90 28.81
C LYS A 95 13.84 -7.11 28.98
N LEU A 96 13.36 -7.37 30.20
CA LEU A 96 12.34 -8.38 30.45
C LEU A 96 10.96 -7.80 30.13
N VAL A 97 10.22 -8.45 29.24
CA VAL A 97 8.80 -8.19 28.95
C VAL A 97 7.98 -9.32 29.55
N GLN A 98 6.92 -8.96 30.28
CA GLN A 98 6.11 -9.91 31.02
C GLN A 98 4.75 -10.13 30.34
N ASP A 99 4.18 -11.31 30.59
CA ASP A 99 2.80 -11.67 30.23
C ASP A 99 2.48 -11.52 28.74
N VAL A 100 3.45 -11.89 27.88
CA VAL A 100 3.29 -11.85 26.42
C VAL A 100 2.40 -13.00 25.98
N PRO A 101 1.28 -12.74 25.26
CA PRO A 101 0.45 -13.80 24.74
C PRO A 101 1.18 -14.62 23.67
N VAL A 102 1.06 -15.95 23.74
CA VAL A 102 1.75 -16.87 22.82
C VAL A 102 1.29 -16.71 21.36
N ASP A 103 0.07 -16.22 21.11
CA ASP A 103 -0.41 -15.91 19.75
C ASP A 103 0.23 -14.66 19.13
N LYS A 104 1.00 -13.89 19.92
CA LYS A 104 1.72 -12.70 19.48
C LYS A 104 3.20 -12.94 19.19
N ILE A 105 3.66 -14.18 19.29
CA ILE A 105 5.05 -14.54 19.04
C ILE A 105 5.13 -15.73 18.09
N LEU A 106 6.26 -15.84 17.40
CA LEU A 106 6.54 -16.88 16.43
C LEU A 106 7.84 -17.60 16.80
N PRO A 107 8.00 -18.89 16.46
CA PRO A 107 9.32 -19.50 16.44
C PRO A 107 10.28 -18.65 15.59
N TRP A 108 11.49 -18.41 16.09
CA TRP A 108 12.43 -17.47 15.47
C TRP A 108 12.56 -17.62 13.94
N ASN A 109 12.82 -18.84 13.47
CA ASN A 109 13.00 -19.12 12.04
C ASN A 109 11.75 -18.82 11.21
N ILE A 110 10.56 -19.06 11.76
CA ILE A 110 9.29 -18.79 11.08
C ILE A 110 9.06 -17.28 10.96
N GLY A 111 9.22 -16.55 12.07
CA GLY A 111 9.06 -15.09 12.07
C GLY A 111 10.08 -14.38 11.20
N GLN A 112 11.35 -14.81 11.22
CA GLN A 112 12.40 -14.27 10.37
C GLN A 112 12.08 -14.45 8.88
N MET A 113 11.63 -15.65 8.47
CA MET A 113 11.26 -15.90 7.08
C MET A 113 10.04 -15.08 6.65
N GLN A 114 9.02 -14.96 7.52
CA GLN A 114 7.86 -14.10 7.24
C GLN A 114 8.26 -12.64 7.07
N TYR A 115 9.14 -12.13 7.93
CA TYR A 115 9.65 -10.76 7.83
C TYR A 115 10.43 -10.52 6.56
N ILE A 116 11.32 -11.42 6.15
CA ILE A 116 12.07 -11.32 4.88
C ILE A 116 11.11 -11.24 3.68
N GLU A 117 10.04 -12.05 3.67
CA GLU A 117 9.04 -11.98 2.60
C GLU A 117 8.27 -10.65 2.59
N ARG A 118 7.97 -10.10 3.77
CA ARG A 118 7.35 -8.77 3.91
C ARG A 118 8.29 -7.65 3.43
N GLU A 119 9.58 -7.70 3.76
CA GLU A 119 10.58 -6.75 3.27
C GLU A 119 10.77 -6.82 1.74
N ASN A 120 10.74 -8.04 1.16
CA ASN A 120 10.79 -8.21 -0.30
C ASN A 120 9.57 -7.60 -0.99
N LEU A 121 8.39 -7.73 -0.38
CA LEU A 121 7.16 -7.09 -0.86
C LEU A 121 7.23 -5.57 -0.73
N SER A 122 7.70 -5.06 0.42
CA SER A 122 7.94 -3.63 0.67
C SER A 122 8.83 -3.04 -0.41
N THR A 123 9.97 -3.68 -0.67
CA THR A 123 10.93 -3.27 -1.71
C THR A 123 10.28 -3.23 -3.09
N THR A 124 9.43 -4.19 -3.42
CA THR A 124 8.73 -4.24 -4.72
C THR A 124 7.79 -3.05 -4.88
N ILE A 125 7.01 -2.73 -3.85
CA ILE A 125 6.09 -1.59 -3.87
C ILE A 125 6.85 -0.27 -3.86
N GLN A 126 7.90 -0.14 -3.05
CA GLN A 126 8.72 1.06 -3.00
C GLN A 126 9.39 1.35 -4.34
N LYS A 127 9.90 0.33 -5.05
CA LYS A 127 10.46 0.49 -6.40
C LYS A 127 9.45 1.08 -7.38
N TRP A 128 8.20 0.64 -7.27
CA TRP A 128 7.11 1.15 -8.08
C TRP A 128 6.75 2.60 -7.70
N LEU A 129 6.52 2.89 -6.41
CA LEU A 129 6.22 4.23 -5.92
C LEU A 129 7.34 5.25 -6.19
N GLY A 130 8.59 4.82 -6.03
CA GLY A 130 9.81 5.65 -6.07
C GLY A 130 10.30 6.05 -7.46
N SER A 131 9.55 5.74 -8.53
CA SER A 131 9.82 6.16 -9.93
C SER A 131 11.16 5.74 -10.56
N GLY A 132 12.04 5.04 -9.84
CA GLY A 132 13.44 4.83 -10.24
C GLY A 132 13.82 3.44 -10.76
N MET A 133 12.98 2.41 -10.59
CA MET A 133 13.30 1.05 -11.03
C MET A 133 12.14 0.41 -11.77
N ALA A 134 12.46 -0.31 -12.86
CA ALA A 134 11.45 -1.00 -13.65
C ALA A 134 10.76 -2.10 -12.84
N ILE A 135 9.44 -2.05 -12.77
CA ILE A 135 8.60 -3.08 -12.16
C ILE A 135 7.69 -3.67 -13.23
N THR A 136 7.93 -4.94 -13.57
CA THR A 136 7.19 -5.63 -14.62
C THR A 136 5.86 -6.20 -14.09
N PRO A 137 4.88 -6.47 -14.96
CA PRO A 137 3.64 -7.15 -14.59
C PRO A 137 3.88 -8.51 -13.92
N ASP A 138 4.92 -9.25 -14.33
CA ASP A 138 5.24 -10.56 -13.74
C ASP A 138 5.78 -10.45 -12.31
N SER A 139 6.61 -9.44 -12.03
CA SER A 139 7.03 -9.13 -10.64
C SER A 139 5.81 -8.85 -9.76
N LEU A 140 4.81 -8.13 -10.27
CA LEU A 140 3.57 -7.83 -9.55
C LEU A 140 2.67 -9.08 -9.38
N LYS A 141 2.66 -10.02 -10.33
CA LYS A 141 1.99 -11.33 -10.13
C LYS A 141 2.63 -12.15 -9.02
N ILE A 142 3.97 -12.11 -8.92
CA ILE A 142 4.70 -12.76 -7.81
C ILE A 142 4.35 -12.06 -6.49
N ALA A 143 4.31 -10.72 -6.47
CA ALA A 143 3.94 -9.95 -5.30
C ALA A 143 2.52 -10.29 -4.80
N ASP A 144 1.51 -10.37 -5.69
CA ASP A 144 0.14 -10.75 -5.30
C ASP A 144 0.10 -12.16 -4.71
N ARG A 145 0.83 -13.13 -5.29
CA ARG A 145 0.91 -14.49 -4.75
C ARG A 145 1.49 -14.52 -3.33
N ARG A 146 2.56 -13.77 -3.09
CA ARG A 146 3.19 -13.68 -1.76
C ARG A 146 2.30 -12.94 -0.76
N ALA A 147 1.66 -11.85 -1.18
CA ALA A 147 0.69 -11.13 -0.36
C ALA A 147 -0.51 -12.02 0.03
N ARG A 148 -0.97 -12.91 -0.85
CA ARG A 148 -1.98 -13.94 -0.51
C ARG A 148 -1.45 -14.93 0.53
N ALA A 149 -0.24 -15.44 0.35
CA ALA A 149 0.36 -16.42 1.26
C ALA A 149 0.54 -15.85 2.68
N LEU A 150 0.79 -14.54 2.78
CA LEU A 150 0.93 -13.81 4.05
C LEU A 150 -0.38 -13.23 4.58
N ASN A 151 -1.52 -13.50 3.92
CA ASN A 151 -2.84 -12.96 4.26
C ASN A 151 -2.86 -11.42 4.40
N LEU A 152 -2.34 -10.72 3.39
CA LEU A 152 -2.26 -9.24 3.35
C LEU A 152 -3.26 -8.66 2.34
N PRO A 153 -4.57 -8.66 2.64
CA PRO A 153 -5.60 -8.25 1.68
C PRO A 153 -5.43 -6.81 1.21
N ARG A 154 -5.08 -5.88 2.10
CA ARG A 154 -4.89 -4.47 1.73
C ARG A 154 -3.71 -4.26 0.77
N LEU A 155 -2.62 -4.99 0.97
CA LEU A 155 -1.48 -4.99 0.05
C LEU A 155 -1.85 -5.55 -1.32
N ARG A 156 -2.76 -6.53 -1.38
CA ARG A 156 -3.20 -7.09 -2.67
C ARG A 156 -3.94 -6.07 -3.51
N GLU A 157 -4.72 -5.18 -2.91
CA GLU A 157 -5.34 -4.04 -3.61
C GLU A 157 -4.27 -3.10 -4.18
N VAL A 158 -3.24 -2.77 -3.38
CA VAL A 158 -2.09 -1.97 -3.82
C VAL A 158 -1.37 -2.62 -5.02
N VAL A 159 -1.07 -3.91 -4.94
CA VAL A 159 -0.43 -4.67 -6.03
C VAL A 159 -1.32 -4.69 -7.28
N ALA A 160 -2.64 -4.81 -7.12
CA ALA A 160 -3.57 -4.79 -8.24
C ALA A 160 -3.57 -3.43 -8.94
N ILE A 161 -3.58 -2.33 -8.19
CA ILE A 161 -3.48 -0.97 -8.73
C ILE A 161 -2.14 -0.76 -9.46
N ALA A 162 -1.03 -1.16 -8.84
CA ALA A 162 0.30 -1.10 -9.47
C ALA A 162 0.33 -1.86 -10.81
N ARG A 163 -0.31 -3.03 -10.86
CA ARG A 163 -0.35 -3.85 -12.09
C ARG A 163 -1.18 -3.17 -13.18
N LEU A 164 -2.35 -2.64 -12.83
CA LEU A 164 -3.19 -1.88 -13.75
C LEU A 164 -2.42 -0.70 -14.37
N GLN A 165 -1.68 0.04 -13.56
CA GLN A 165 -0.85 1.17 -14.02
C GLN A 165 0.27 0.68 -14.94
N VAL A 166 1.06 -0.32 -14.55
CA VAL A 166 2.17 -0.82 -15.37
C VAL A 166 1.66 -1.35 -16.72
N GLU A 167 0.58 -2.14 -16.71
CA GLU A 167 -0.01 -2.70 -17.92
C GLU A 167 -0.59 -1.62 -18.84
N SER A 168 -1.21 -0.55 -18.28
CA SER A 168 -1.83 0.50 -19.08
C SER A 168 -0.84 1.34 -19.88
N THR A 169 0.41 1.43 -19.43
CA THR A 169 1.46 2.21 -20.12
C THR A 169 2.01 1.53 -21.37
N GLY A 170 1.86 0.21 -21.51
CA GLY A 170 2.50 -0.57 -22.57
C GLY A 170 4.02 -0.67 -22.50
N GLY A 171 4.65 -0.10 -21.46
CA GLY A 171 6.11 -0.08 -21.26
C GLY A 171 6.68 -1.34 -20.62
N ASN A 172 5.84 -2.31 -20.23
CA ASN A 172 6.23 -3.53 -19.51
C ASN A 172 7.10 -3.25 -18.27
N GLY A 173 6.79 -2.16 -17.56
CA GLY A 173 7.54 -1.73 -16.37
C GLY A 173 8.66 -0.73 -16.62
N PHE A 174 9.04 -0.50 -17.88
CA PHE A 174 10.02 0.53 -18.22
C PHE A 174 9.36 1.91 -18.34
N PRO A 175 10.08 3.00 -18.02
CA PRO A 175 9.60 4.35 -18.26
C PRO A 175 9.25 4.56 -19.74
N VAL A 176 8.11 5.18 -20.00
CA VAL A 176 7.66 5.53 -21.35
C VAL A 176 7.30 7.02 -21.42
N PRO A 177 7.33 7.65 -22.62
CA PRO A 177 6.86 9.02 -22.78
C PRO A 177 5.41 9.19 -22.36
N ALA A 178 5.03 10.39 -21.92
CA ALA A 178 3.67 10.69 -21.45
C ALA A 178 2.58 10.35 -22.49
N ARG A 179 2.82 10.65 -23.77
CA ARG A 179 1.95 10.27 -24.89
C ARG A 179 1.67 8.77 -25.01
N MET A 180 2.58 7.91 -24.53
CA MET A 180 2.38 6.46 -24.52
C MET A 180 1.71 6.05 -23.21
N ALA A 181 2.17 6.59 -22.08
CA ALA A 181 1.64 6.29 -20.76
C ALA A 181 0.13 6.58 -20.65
N LEU A 182 -0.34 7.68 -21.26
CA LEU A 182 -1.74 8.12 -21.20
C LEU A 182 -2.71 7.29 -22.07
N ARG A 183 -2.22 6.44 -22.98
CA ARG A 183 -3.06 5.78 -23.98
C ARG A 183 -4.07 4.84 -23.35
N GLY A 184 -3.65 4.08 -22.33
CA GLY A 184 -4.49 3.18 -21.54
C GLY A 184 -5.02 3.79 -20.24
N THR A 185 -4.79 5.08 -19.98
CA THR A 185 -5.02 5.66 -18.65
C THR A 185 -6.49 5.77 -18.27
N ALA A 186 -7.39 6.15 -19.19
CA ALA A 186 -8.82 6.25 -18.87
C ALA A 186 -9.43 4.94 -18.32
N PRO A 187 -9.33 3.78 -19.02
CA PRO A 187 -9.84 2.52 -18.49
C PRO A 187 -9.07 2.04 -17.25
N MET A 188 -7.78 2.37 -17.13
CA MET A 188 -6.99 2.08 -15.92
C MET A 188 -7.55 2.84 -14.70
N LEU A 189 -7.80 4.14 -14.82
CA LEU A 189 -8.35 4.97 -13.75
C LEU A 189 -9.76 4.50 -13.35
N ASP A 190 -10.60 4.12 -14.29
CA ASP A 190 -11.91 3.53 -14.01
C ASP A 190 -11.80 2.19 -13.23
N ALA A 191 -10.79 1.38 -13.52
CA ALA A 191 -10.52 0.15 -12.78
C ALA A 191 -9.98 0.45 -11.37
N VAL A 192 -9.06 1.41 -11.22
CA VAL A 192 -8.55 1.85 -9.92
C VAL A 192 -9.68 2.41 -9.07
N ALA A 193 -10.56 3.25 -9.63
CA ALA A 193 -11.72 3.79 -8.94
C ALA A 193 -12.57 2.69 -8.30
N LYS A 194 -12.83 1.59 -9.03
CA LYS A 194 -13.58 0.42 -8.50
C LYS A 194 -12.86 -0.27 -7.35
N LEU A 195 -11.53 -0.37 -7.38
CA LEU A 195 -10.75 -0.99 -6.31
C LEU A 195 -10.74 -0.13 -5.03
N VAL A 196 -10.80 1.20 -5.17
CA VAL A 196 -10.75 2.11 -4.01
C VAL A 196 -12.13 2.47 -3.46
N GLN A 197 -13.23 2.20 -4.20
CA GLN A 197 -14.61 2.44 -3.75
C GLN A 197 -14.96 1.80 -2.38
N PRO A 198 -14.54 0.56 -2.07
CA PRO A 198 -14.74 -0.03 -0.75
C PRO A 198 -13.94 0.65 0.38
N HIS A 199 -13.07 1.62 0.06
CA HIS A 199 -12.13 2.26 0.98
C HIS A 199 -12.29 3.79 1.01
N PRO A 200 -13.49 4.32 1.34
CA PRO A 200 -13.77 5.76 1.26
C PRO A 200 -12.85 6.63 2.14
N ASN A 201 -12.39 6.11 3.28
CA ASN A 201 -11.43 6.82 4.14
C ASN A 201 -10.07 6.99 3.45
N ALA A 202 -9.58 5.97 2.73
CA ALA A 202 -8.31 6.07 2.01
C ALA A 202 -8.38 7.08 0.87
N VAL A 203 -9.52 7.13 0.16
CA VAL A 203 -9.77 8.14 -0.89
C VAL A 203 -9.79 9.54 -0.28
N LYS A 204 -10.49 9.73 0.84
CA LYS A 204 -10.56 11.02 1.55
C LYS A 204 -9.19 11.49 2.03
N ASP A 205 -8.40 10.58 2.61
CA ASP A 205 -7.06 10.92 3.11
C ASP A 205 -6.13 11.25 1.94
N ALA A 206 -6.17 10.49 0.85
CA ALA A 206 -5.41 10.81 -0.37
C ALA A 206 -5.79 12.17 -0.96
N ALA A 207 -7.09 12.49 -1.00
CA ALA A 207 -7.59 13.79 -1.42
C ALA A 207 -7.05 14.93 -0.53
N ALA A 208 -7.02 14.74 0.79
CA ALA A 208 -6.48 15.72 1.71
C ALA A 208 -4.97 15.96 1.50
N ILE A 209 -4.21 14.91 1.18
CA ILE A 209 -2.77 14.99 0.84
C ILE A 209 -2.57 15.80 -0.45
N LEU A 210 -3.29 15.46 -1.52
CA LEU A 210 -3.19 16.17 -2.81
C LEU A 210 -3.61 17.64 -2.72
N ALA A 211 -4.63 17.94 -1.90
CA ALA A 211 -5.04 19.30 -1.57
C ALA A 211 -4.07 20.03 -0.62
N ARG A 212 -3.00 19.37 -0.17
CA ARG A 212 -1.99 19.89 0.77
C ARG A 212 -2.58 20.34 2.12
N THR A 213 -3.66 19.66 2.54
CA THR A 213 -4.32 19.87 3.84
C THR A 213 -3.96 18.81 4.87
N ALA A 214 -3.22 17.77 4.45
CA ALA A 214 -2.66 16.71 5.28
C ALA A 214 -1.14 16.56 5.01
N PRO A 215 -0.39 15.86 5.88
CA PRO A 215 1.02 15.54 5.64
C PRO A 215 1.23 14.83 4.31
N ALA A 216 2.37 15.06 3.65
CA ALA A 216 2.66 14.51 2.32
C ALA A 216 2.70 12.98 2.25
N HIS A 217 2.85 12.31 3.40
CA HIS A 217 2.92 10.85 3.50
C HIS A 217 1.92 10.31 4.53
N SER A 218 1.36 9.15 4.23
CA SER A 218 0.42 8.37 5.02
C SER A 218 1.06 7.08 5.53
N LYS A 219 0.62 6.65 6.72
CA LYS A 219 0.91 5.31 7.24
C LYS A 219 0.10 4.21 6.55
N ASP A 220 -0.87 4.58 5.70
CA ASP A 220 -1.67 3.64 4.92
C ASP A 220 -1.14 3.55 3.49
N LEU A 221 -0.69 2.34 3.10
CA LEU A 221 -0.11 2.10 1.78
C LEU A 221 -1.13 2.29 0.65
N LEU A 222 -2.43 2.10 0.90
CA LEU A 222 -3.45 2.35 -0.11
C LEU A 222 -3.60 3.85 -0.38
N VAL A 223 -3.45 4.70 0.65
CA VAL A 223 -3.45 6.16 0.49
C VAL A 223 -2.26 6.61 -0.37
N GLU A 224 -1.05 6.15 -0.05
CA GLU A 224 0.15 6.41 -0.86
C GLU A 224 -0.02 5.99 -2.33
N THR A 225 -0.66 4.84 -2.54
CA THR A 225 -0.94 4.30 -3.88
C THR A 225 -1.90 5.20 -4.65
N ILE A 226 -2.97 5.70 -4.03
CA ILE A 226 -3.93 6.61 -4.65
C ILE A 226 -3.25 7.93 -5.03
N VAL A 227 -2.50 8.52 -4.10
CA VAL A 227 -1.73 9.76 -4.33
C VAL A 227 -0.76 9.56 -5.49
N HIS A 228 0.01 8.47 -5.50
CA HIS A 228 0.96 8.16 -6.57
C HIS A 228 0.29 8.09 -7.95
N ILE A 229 -0.84 7.39 -8.08
CA ILE A 229 -1.58 7.31 -9.36
C ILE A 229 -2.07 8.69 -9.81
N ALA A 230 -2.61 9.49 -8.88
CA ALA A 230 -3.11 10.83 -9.17
C ALA A 230 -2.00 11.77 -9.64
N GLU A 231 -0.87 11.82 -8.91
CA GLU A 231 0.29 12.65 -9.24
C GLU A 231 0.97 12.20 -10.54
N LEU A 232 1.11 10.89 -10.75
CA LEU A 232 1.70 10.34 -11.97
C LEU A 232 0.85 10.74 -13.19
N THR A 233 -0.47 10.64 -13.08
CA THR A 233 -1.39 11.06 -14.14
C THR A 233 -1.31 12.57 -14.39
N GLN A 234 -1.32 13.39 -13.33
CA GLN A 234 -1.18 14.84 -13.43
C GLN A 234 0.14 15.24 -14.12
N LYS A 235 1.25 14.61 -13.74
CA LYS A 235 2.58 14.82 -14.35
C LYS A 235 2.57 14.47 -15.83
N GLN A 236 1.94 13.36 -16.22
CA GLN A 236 1.85 12.95 -17.62
C GLN A 236 0.97 13.91 -18.44
N LEU A 237 -0.17 14.35 -17.90
CA LEU A 237 -1.02 15.36 -18.53
C LEU A 237 -0.29 16.70 -18.69
N ALA A 238 0.44 17.14 -17.67
CA ALA A 238 1.25 18.35 -17.73
C ALA A 238 2.36 18.27 -18.79
N ALA A 239 3.02 17.11 -18.91
CA ALA A 239 3.99 16.88 -19.98
C ALA A 239 3.33 16.96 -21.37
N LEU A 240 2.16 16.35 -21.54
CA LEU A 240 1.40 16.41 -22.80
C LEU A 240 0.96 17.84 -23.14
N ALA A 241 0.57 18.63 -22.13
CA ALA A 241 0.18 20.03 -22.27
C ALA A 241 1.36 20.95 -22.65
N ASN A 242 2.55 20.66 -22.10
CA ASN A 242 3.78 21.37 -22.47
C ASN A 242 4.16 21.10 -23.93
N ASP A 243 3.99 19.86 -24.40
CA ASP A 243 4.27 19.48 -25.79
C ASP A 243 3.23 20.06 -26.77
N ASN A 244 1.95 20.16 -26.35
CA ASN A 244 0.84 20.66 -27.16
C ASN A 244 -0.05 21.61 -26.36
N PRO A 245 0.10 22.93 -26.51
CA PRO A 245 -0.66 23.91 -25.71
C PRO A 245 -2.18 23.89 -25.94
N ASP A 246 -2.66 23.45 -27.11
CA ASP A 246 -4.08 23.29 -27.41
C ASP A 246 -4.50 21.81 -27.28
N PRO A 247 -5.32 21.43 -26.28
CA PRO A 247 -5.74 20.05 -26.08
C PRO A 247 -6.59 19.48 -27.23
N ARG A 248 -7.10 20.31 -28.13
CA ARG A 248 -7.91 19.86 -29.29
C ARG A 248 -7.07 19.32 -30.44
N THR A 249 -5.77 19.64 -30.44
CA THR A 249 -4.86 19.32 -31.54
C THR A 249 -3.84 18.24 -31.16
N VAL A 250 -4.03 17.57 -30.02
CA VAL A 250 -3.11 16.53 -29.56
C VAL A 250 -3.34 15.26 -30.37
N ASP A 251 -2.32 14.89 -31.16
CA ASP A 251 -2.33 13.64 -31.92
C ASP A 251 -2.58 12.43 -31.00
N ASP A 252 -3.36 11.46 -31.45
CA ASP A 252 -3.80 10.27 -30.71
C ASP A 252 -4.72 10.53 -29.50
N TYR A 253 -5.06 11.79 -29.16
CA TYR A 253 -5.90 12.13 -28.01
C TYR A 253 -7.07 13.05 -28.41
N PRO A 254 -8.16 12.52 -29.00
CA PRO A 254 -9.34 13.33 -29.25
C PRO A 254 -9.90 13.91 -27.94
N PRO A 255 -10.59 15.07 -27.97
CA PRO A 255 -11.17 15.71 -26.79
C PRO A 255 -11.95 14.79 -25.85
N VAL A 256 -12.67 13.81 -26.41
CA VAL A 256 -13.42 12.82 -25.63
C VAL A 256 -12.51 11.92 -24.78
N GLN A 257 -11.35 11.53 -25.31
CA GLN A 257 -10.39 10.69 -24.59
C GLN A 257 -9.71 11.48 -23.48
N LEU A 258 -9.32 12.73 -23.73
CA LEU A 258 -8.80 13.62 -22.69
C LEU A 258 -9.83 13.80 -21.58
N THR A 259 -11.08 14.11 -21.93
CA THR A 259 -12.19 14.24 -20.97
C THR A 259 -12.39 12.97 -20.13
N ALA A 260 -12.24 11.78 -20.74
CA ALA A 260 -12.33 10.50 -20.03
C ALA A 260 -11.18 10.31 -19.03
N ILE A 261 -9.95 10.74 -19.36
CA ILE A 261 -8.81 10.68 -18.43
C ILE A 261 -9.07 11.59 -17.23
N TYR A 262 -9.49 12.85 -17.45
CA TYR A 262 -9.84 13.76 -16.36
C TYR A 262 -10.97 13.20 -15.49
N THR A 263 -12.02 12.66 -16.12
CA THR A 263 -13.14 12.02 -15.40
C THR A 263 -12.66 10.87 -14.53
N GLY A 264 -11.83 9.96 -15.08
CA GLY A 264 -11.24 8.86 -14.32
C GLY A 264 -10.40 9.34 -13.15
N TRP A 265 -9.65 10.43 -13.32
CA TRP A 265 -8.85 11.03 -12.25
C TRP A 265 -9.75 11.49 -11.10
N TYR A 266 -10.82 12.24 -11.40
CA TYR A 266 -11.77 12.69 -10.38
C TYR A 266 -12.51 11.52 -9.72
N ARG A 267 -12.79 10.43 -10.43
CA ARG A 267 -13.37 9.21 -9.84
C ARG A 267 -12.46 8.53 -8.82
N VAL A 268 -11.14 8.48 -9.10
CA VAL A 268 -10.16 7.97 -8.14
C VAL A 268 -10.14 8.85 -6.87
N MET A 269 -10.39 10.15 -7.03
CA MET A 269 -10.37 11.13 -5.93
C MET A 269 -11.73 11.35 -5.24
N THR A 270 -12.81 10.75 -5.74
CA THR A 270 -14.18 10.94 -5.24
C THR A 270 -14.75 9.58 -4.84
N ALA A 271 -14.94 9.34 -3.54
CA ALA A 271 -15.51 8.06 -3.11
C ALA A 271 -16.97 7.91 -3.60
N ASN A 272 -17.22 6.84 -4.37
CA ASN A 272 -18.53 6.47 -4.95
C ASN A 272 -19.18 7.56 -5.82
N ASP A 273 -18.39 8.41 -6.48
CA ASP A 273 -18.85 9.53 -7.33
C ASP A 273 -19.79 10.54 -6.63
N THR A 274 -19.96 10.40 -5.31
CA THR A 274 -21.02 11.06 -4.52
C THR A 274 -20.47 11.78 -3.29
N GLN A 275 -19.33 11.34 -2.74
CA GLN A 275 -18.62 12.09 -1.70
C GLN A 275 -17.75 13.16 -2.37
N PRO A 276 -18.13 14.44 -2.28
CA PRO A 276 -17.52 15.46 -3.11
C PRO A 276 -16.02 15.64 -2.83
N TYR A 277 -15.21 15.63 -3.88
CA TYR A 277 -13.86 16.17 -3.86
C TYR A 277 -13.96 17.69 -4.02
N GLU A 278 -13.29 18.47 -3.17
CA GLU A 278 -13.36 19.95 -3.17
C GLU A 278 -14.79 20.52 -3.23
N ASN A 279 -15.75 19.87 -2.55
CA ASN A 279 -17.17 20.24 -2.52
C ASN A 279 -17.93 20.09 -3.85
N ALA A 280 -17.42 19.32 -4.83
CA ALA A 280 -18.15 19.00 -6.05
C ALA A 280 -18.10 17.50 -6.42
N GLN A 281 -19.10 17.07 -7.22
CA GLN A 281 -19.21 15.69 -7.72
C GLN A 281 -18.41 15.50 -9.01
N VAL A 282 -18.10 14.24 -9.36
CA VAL A 282 -17.39 13.88 -10.61
C VAL A 282 -18.03 14.52 -11.84
N ALA A 283 -19.37 14.49 -11.96
CA ALA A 283 -20.08 15.06 -13.11
C ALA A 283 -19.78 16.56 -13.31
N TYR A 284 -19.71 17.33 -12.22
CA TYR A 284 -19.36 18.74 -12.29
C TYR A 284 -17.95 18.92 -12.87
N PHE A 285 -16.96 18.17 -12.37
CA PHE A 285 -15.59 18.26 -12.86
C PHE A 285 -15.42 17.76 -14.29
N THR A 286 -16.14 16.70 -14.68
CA THR A 286 -16.21 16.21 -16.05
C THR A 286 -16.72 17.30 -17.00
N ASP A 287 -17.80 17.99 -16.63
CA ASP A 287 -18.34 19.08 -17.44
C ASP A 287 -17.35 20.26 -17.56
N GLN A 288 -16.65 20.60 -16.47
CA GLN A 288 -15.63 21.65 -16.50
C GLN A 288 -14.44 21.26 -17.40
N ALA A 289 -13.97 20.01 -17.31
CA ALA A 289 -12.90 19.51 -18.16
C ALA A 289 -13.29 19.52 -19.64
N ALA A 290 -14.50 19.06 -19.97
CA ALA A 290 -15.02 19.06 -21.34
C ALA A 290 -15.13 20.50 -21.90
N LYS A 291 -15.63 21.44 -21.10
CA LYS A 291 -15.73 22.86 -21.48
C LYS A 291 -14.36 23.48 -21.74
N ALA A 292 -13.40 23.27 -20.85
CA ALA A 292 -12.03 23.77 -21.01
C ALA A 292 -11.40 23.23 -22.30
N ILE A 293 -11.48 21.91 -22.53
CA ILE A 293 -10.93 21.28 -23.74
C ILE A 293 -11.61 21.85 -25.01
N ALA A 294 -12.93 22.00 -25.02
CA ALA A 294 -13.65 22.58 -26.16
C ALA A 294 -13.21 24.03 -26.47
N GLN A 295 -12.80 24.77 -25.44
CA GLN A 295 -12.27 26.14 -25.53
C GLN A 295 -10.78 26.18 -25.90
N GLY A 296 -10.12 25.03 -26.09
CA GLY A 296 -8.68 24.96 -26.36
C GLY A 296 -7.83 25.24 -25.12
N GLN A 297 -8.36 24.96 -23.92
CA GLN A 297 -7.68 25.16 -22.65
C GLN A 297 -7.51 23.81 -21.94
N TRP A 298 -6.31 23.57 -21.42
CA TRP A 298 -6.06 22.41 -20.57
C TRP A 298 -6.83 22.55 -19.25
N PRO A 299 -7.63 21.54 -18.84
CA PRO A 299 -8.26 21.55 -17.52
C PRO A 299 -7.22 21.60 -16.40
N LYS A 300 -7.57 22.26 -15.30
CA LYS A 300 -6.75 22.25 -14.09
C LYS A 300 -7.16 21.06 -13.21
N LEU A 301 -6.15 20.43 -12.60
CA LEU A 301 -6.25 19.40 -11.58
C LEU A 301 -5.77 19.97 -10.26
#